data_AF-A0A1C4PEN8-F1
#
_entry.id   AF-A0A1C4PEN8-F1
#
_cell.length_a   1.000
_cell.length_b   1.000
_cell.length_c   1.000
_cell.angle_alpha   90.00
_cell.angle_beta   90.00
_cell.angle_gamma   90.00
#
_symmetry.space_group_name_H-M   'P 1'
#
loop_
_entity.id
_entity.type
_entity.pdbx_description
1 polymer ?
#
loop_
_entity_poly.entity_id
_entity_poly.type
_entity_poly.pdbx_seq_one_letter_code
_entity_poly.pdbx_strand_id
1 'polypeptide(L)'
;MLAAEARLGVRLPPAYRNFLLTSNGWTTIGRLDLLGAEEIGWFPDLDPGLLEAWESAGFPDVTGTLERSLLITNDDGGSGGHWLLDSGRVAEDGEWIAYEWWPGEGGDLEEHDNFGDLVARAVEASS
;
A
#
# COMPACT_ATOMS: atom_id res chain seq x y z
N MET A 1 15.16 10.52 -10.96
CA MET A 1 13.85 9.84 -11.01
C MET A 1 14.08 8.44 -10.50
N LEU A 2 13.26 7.93 -9.59
CA LEU A 2 13.41 6.56 -9.09
C LEU A 2 13.16 5.56 -10.21
N ALA A 3 13.81 4.39 -10.17
CA ALA A 3 13.54 3.31 -11.12
C ALA A 3 12.07 2.86 -11.06
N ALA A 4 11.49 2.82 -9.85
CA ALA A 4 10.06 2.56 -9.65
C ALA A 4 9.17 3.58 -10.36
N GLU A 5 9.43 4.89 -10.22
CA GLU A 5 8.65 5.94 -10.89
C GLU A 5 8.69 5.78 -12.43
N ALA A 6 9.85 5.42 -12.97
CA ALA A 6 10.01 5.17 -14.40
C ALA A 6 9.23 3.93 -14.87
N ARG A 7 9.26 2.84 -14.08
CA ARG A 7 8.55 1.58 -14.36
C ARG A 7 7.03 1.73 -14.25
N LEU A 8 6.58 2.45 -13.22
CA LEU A 8 5.16 2.63 -12.90
C LEU A 8 4.52 3.77 -13.70
N GLY A 9 5.32 4.65 -14.32
CA GLY A 9 4.82 5.77 -15.12
C GLY A 9 4.20 6.89 -14.28
N VAL A 10 4.46 6.91 -12.97
CA VAL A 10 3.89 7.87 -12.01
C VAL A 10 4.98 8.46 -11.14
N ARG A 11 4.73 9.66 -10.61
CA ARG A 11 5.56 10.24 -9.55
C ARG A 11 5.00 9.78 -8.21
N LEU A 12 5.83 9.16 -7.39
CA LEU A 12 5.39 8.63 -6.09
C LEU A 12 5.18 9.77 -5.06
N PRO A 13 4.34 9.55 -4.03
CA PRO A 13 4.14 10.48 -2.92
C PRO A 13 5.47 10.93 -2.31
N PRO A 14 5.66 12.22 -1.98
CA PRO A 14 6.94 12.72 -1.46
C PRO A 14 7.50 11.92 -0.28
N ALA A 15 6.68 11.60 0.73
CA ALA A 15 7.08 10.85 1.91
C ALA A 15 7.52 9.42 1.54
N TYR A 16 6.69 8.70 0.76
CA TYR A 16 7.00 7.34 0.35
C TYR A 16 8.24 7.27 -0.57
N ARG A 17 8.38 8.25 -1.46
CA ARG A 17 9.55 8.42 -2.33
C ARG A 17 10.83 8.62 -1.52
N ASN A 18 10.79 9.44 -0.48
CA ASN A 18 11.94 9.65 0.41
C ASN A 18 12.28 8.38 1.21
N PHE A 19 11.28 7.62 1.65
CA PHE A 19 11.47 6.32 2.28
C PHE A 19 12.21 5.34 1.34
N LEU A 20 11.76 5.18 0.09
CA LEU A 20 12.42 4.31 -0.88
C LEU A 20 13.86 4.74 -1.19
N LEU A 21 14.13 6.05 -1.22
CA LEU A 21 15.50 6.57 -1.42
C LEU A 21 16.43 6.31 -0.23
N THR A 22 15.87 6.15 0.97
CA THR A 22 16.65 6.06 2.22
C THR A 22 16.82 4.63 2.68
N SER A 23 15.74 3.85 2.71
CA SER A 23 15.70 2.49 3.25
C SER A 23 15.53 1.43 2.16
N ASN A 24 14.76 1.75 1.11
CA ASN A 24 14.43 0.85 0.00
C ASN A 24 13.89 -0.51 0.48
N GLY A 25 12.84 -0.44 1.31
CA GLY A 25 12.27 -1.59 2.01
C GLY A 25 12.59 -1.56 3.50
N TRP A 26 11.81 -2.30 4.29
CA TRP A 26 11.99 -2.41 5.74
C TRP A 26 11.31 -3.67 6.26
N THR A 27 12.10 -4.57 6.83
CA THR A 27 11.58 -5.74 7.55
C THR A 27 11.04 -5.38 8.93
N THR A 28 9.87 -5.91 9.28
CA THR A 28 9.26 -5.77 10.62
C THR A 28 8.74 -4.36 10.94
N ILE A 29 7.80 -3.86 10.15
CA ILE A 29 6.92 -2.76 10.57
C ILE A 29 5.60 -3.35 11.08
N GLY A 30 5.45 -3.42 12.41
CA GLY A 30 4.35 -4.17 13.01
C GLY A 30 4.38 -5.65 12.61
N ARG A 31 3.41 -6.09 11.80
CA ARG A 31 3.28 -7.47 11.29
C ARG A 31 3.64 -7.63 9.81
N LEU A 32 4.07 -6.57 9.13
CA LEU A 32 4.31 -6.55 7.69
C LEU A 32 5.75 -6.16 7.37
N ASP A 33 6.17 -6.50 6.16
CA ASP A 33 7.42 -6.01 5.58
C ASP A 33 7.10 -4.98 4.48
N LEU A 34 7.82 -3.86 4.46
CA LEU A 34 7.75 -2.88 3.38
C LEU A 34 8.63 -3.32 2.22
N LEU A 35 8.03 -3.37 1.03
CA LEU A 35 8.68 -3.73 -0.22
C LEU A 35 9.69 -2.68 -0.69
N GLY A 36 10.73 -3.14 -1.37
CA GLY A 36 11.67 -2.28 -2.07
C GLY A 36 11.12 -1.74 -3.39
N ALA A 37 11.82 -0.76 -3.96
CA ALA A 37 11.42 -0.07 -5.20
C ALA A 37 11.29 -1.00 -6.43
N GLU A 38 11.98 -2.14 -6.43
CA GLU A 38 11.89 -3.13 -7.52
C GLU A 38 10.66 -4.04 -7.39
N GLU A 39 10.12 -4.18 -6.18
CA GLU A 39 9.10 -5.18 -5.84
C GLU A 39 7.69 -4.59 -5.82
N ILE A 40 7.56 -3.28 -5.53
CA ILE A 40 6.26 -2.60 -5.55
C ILE A 40 5.60 -2.60 -6.92
N GLY A 41 4.27 -2.61 -6.93
CA GLY A 41 3.47 -2.68 -8.15
C GLY A 41 2.01 -2.35 -7.89
N TRP A 42 1.25 -2.17 -8.97
CA TRP A 42 -0.18 -1.97 -8.86
C TRP A 42 -0.82 -3.24 -8.32
N PHE A 43 -1.81 -3.10 -7.45
CA PHE A 43 -2.47 -4.24 -6.83
C PHE A 43 -3.03 -5.25 -7.86
N PRO A 44 -3.69 -4.84 -8.97
CA PRO A 44 -4.16 -5.78 -9.98
C PRO A 44 -3.06 -6.61 -10.65
N ASP A 45 -1.84 -6.09 -10.70
CA ASP A 45 -0.70 -6.77 -11.30
C ASP A 45 -0.05 -7.77 -10.33
N LEU A 46 -0.02 -7.42 -9.03
CA LEU A 46 0.66 -8.22 -8.00
C LEU A 46 -0.25 -9.26 -7.34
N ASP A 47 -1.54 -8.95 -7.15
CA ASP A 47 -2.50 -9.89 -6.58
C ASP A 47 -3.88 -9.84 -7.30
N PRO A 48 -3.91 -10.26 -8.58
CA PRO A 48 -5.17 -10.33 -9.34
C PRO A 48 -6.18 -11.32 -8.75
N GLY A 49 -5.70 -12.36 -8.06
CA GLY A 49 -6.56 -13.40 -7.49
C GLY A 49 -7.37 -12.89 -6.30
N LEU A 50 -6.75 -12.10 -5.42
CA LEU A 50 -7.46 -11.46 -4.32
C LEU A 50 -8.44 -10.41 -4.82
N LEU A 51 -8.06 -9.63 -5.84
CA LEU A 51 -8.97 -8.67 -6.48
C LEU A 51 -10.23 -9.36 -7.03
N GLU A 52 -10.06 -10.41 -7.84
CA GLU A 52 -11.18 -11.19 -8.42
C GLU A 52 -12.09 -11.80 -7.33
N ALA A 53 -11.50 -12.27 -6.23
CA ALA A 53 -12.24 -12.83 -5.11
C ALA A 53 -13.13 -11.78 -4.44
N TRP A 54 -12.63 -10.56 -4.24
CA TRP A 54 -13.39 -9.45 -3.63
C TRP A 54 -14.44 -8.88 -4.57
N GLU A 55 -14.16 -8.81 -5.87
CA GLU A 55 -15.15 -8.45 -6.89
C GLU A 55 -16.33 -9.44 -6.88
N SER A 56 -16.01 -10.74 -6.87
CA SER A 56 -17.00 -11.81 -6.84
C SER A 56 -17.81 -11.83 -5.55
N ALA A 57 -17.21 -11.42 -4.43
CA ALA A 57 -17.87 -11.31 -3.14
C ALA A 57 -18.79 -10.07 -3.03
N GLY A 58 -18.73 -9.13 -3.98
CA GLY A 58 -19.66 -8.01 -4.08
C GLY A 58 -19.23 -6.77 -3.31
N PHE A 59 -17.94 -6.46 -3.27
CA PHE A 59 -17.38 -5.28 -2.60
C PHE A 59 -16.81 -4.23 -3.58
N PRO A 60 -17.64 -3.61 -4.44
CA PRO A 60 -17.17 -2.75 -5.53
C PRO A 60 -16.41 -1.49 -5.07
N ASP A 61 -16.72 -0.96 -3.88
CA ASP A 61 -16.05 0.23 -3.34
C ASP A 61 -14.60 -0.08 -2.92
N VAL A 62 -14.39 -1.27 -2.38
CA VAL A 62 -13.06 -1.78 -2.03
C VAL A 62 -12.29 -2.07 -3.31
N THR A 63 -12.86 -2.83 -4.25
CA THR A 63 -12.15 -3.28 -5.46
C THR A 63 -11.76 -2.10 -6.35
N GLY A 64 -12.63 -1.11 -6.53
CA GLY A 64 -12.26 0.11 -7.26
C GLY A 64 -11.10 0.88 -6.61
N THR A 65 -10.92 0.74 -5.29
CA THR A 65 -9.77 1.29 -4.56
C THR A 65 -8.51 0.47 -4.77
N LEU A 66 -8.62 -0.86 -4.73
CA LEU A 66 -7.51 -1.76 -5.04
C LEU A 66 -6.99 -1.53 -6.47
N GLU A 67 -7.87 -1.38 -7.46
CA GLU A 67 -7.51 -1.21 -8.89
C GLU A 67 -6.53 -0.07 -9.16
N ARG A 68 -6.62 1.01 -8.38
CA ARG A 68 -5.80 2.23 -8.51
C ARG A 68 -4.71 2.34 -7.45
N SER A 69 -4.57 1.33 -6.60
CA SER A 69 -3.65 1.35 -5.47
C SER A 69 -2.33 0.67 -5.78
N LEU A 70 -1.26 1.29 -5.31
CA LEU A 70 0.07 0.70 -5.28
C LEU A 70 0.20 -0.17 -4.02
N LEU A 71 0.53 -1.44 -4.19
CA LEU A 71 0.83 -2.35 -3.07
C LEU A 71 2.29 -2.15 -2.62
N ILE A 72 2.47 -1.85 -1.34
CA ILE A 72 3.77 -1.49 -0.76
C ILE A 72 4.25 -2.42 0.35
N THR A 73 3.46 -3.42 0.72
CA THR A 73 3.86 -4.45 1.70
C THR A 73 3.87 -5.83 1.08
N ASN A 74 4.70 -6.69 1.67
CA ASN A 74 4.54 -8.12 1.59
C ASN A 74 4.20 -8.66 2.97
N ASP A 75 3.38 -9.68 2.98
CA ASP A 75 3.09 -10.49 4.15
C ASP A 75 3.80 -11.83 3.92
N ASP A 76 5.05 -11.95 4.38
CA ASP A 76 5.93 -13.12 4.15
C ASP A 76 5.44 -14.37 4.92
N GLY A 77 4.25 -14.85 4.56
CA GLY A 77 3.55 -15.98 5.19
C GLY A 77 2.76 -15.64 6.46
N GLY A 78 2.41 -14.37 6.68
CA GLY A 78 1.68 -13.88 7.86
C GLY A 78 0.15 -13.83 7.71
N SER A 79 -0.49 -12.81 8.31
CA SER A 79 -1.94 -12.71 8.56
C SER A 79 -2.80 -12.25 7.35
N GLY A 80 -2.19 -11.97 6.21
CA GLY A 80 -2.83 -11.48 4.98
C GLY A 80 -3.02 -9.97 4.92
N GLY A 81 -2.12 -9.17 5.50
CA GLY A 81 -2.26 -7.70 5.55
C GLY A 81 -1.65 -6.98 4.35
N HIS A 82 -2.31 -5.91 3.90
CA HIS A 82 -1.85 -5.07 2.80
C HIS A 82 -1.82 -3.60 3.20
N TRP A 83 -0.72 -2.93 2.89
CA TRP A 83 -0.69 -1.47 2.83
C TRP A 83 -0.68 -1.00 1.39
N LEU A 84 -1.49 0.02 1.13
CA LEU A 84 -1.84 0.49 -0.20
C LEU A 84 -1.70 2.00 -0.28
N LEU A 85 -1.26 2.53 -1.42
CA LEU A 85 -1.25 3.97 -1.72
C LEU A 85 -2.14 4.26 -2.93
N ASP A 86 -3.16 5.09 -2.74
CA ASP A 86 -4.20 5.35 -3.73
C ASP A 86 -3.82 6.49 -4.70
N SER A 87 -3.44 6.13 -5.92
CA SER A 87 -3.04 7.10 -6.95
C SER A 87 -4.17 8.01 -7.44
N GLY A 88 -5.43 7.65 -7.18
CA GLY A 88 -6.61 8.45 -7.51
C GLY A 88 -6.98 9.47 -6.45
N ARG A 89 -6.39 9.38 -5.24
CA ARG A 89 -6.66 10.30 -4.12
C ARG A 89 -5.38 10.99 -3.66
N VAL A 90 -5.07 12.10 -4.34
CA VAL A 90 -3.86 12.91 -4.12
C VAL A 90 -4.20 14.20 -3.39
N ALA A 91 -3.53 14.48 -2.28
CA ALA A 91 -3.63 15.71 -1.50
C ALA A 91 -2.89 16.89 -2.16
N GLU A 92 -3.09 18.11 -1.64
CA GLU A 92 -2.49 19.33 -2.21
C GLU A 92 -0.95 19.35 -2.17
N ASP A 93 -0.34 18.64 -1.23
CA ASP A 93 1.11 18.48 -1.10
C ASP A 93 1.68 17.37 -1.98
N GLY A 94 0.83 16.64 -2.70
CA GLY A 94 1.20 15.51 -3.56
C GLY A 94 1.29 14.17 -2.83
N GLU A 95 0.94 14.10 -1.54
CA GLU A 95 0.78 12.82 -0.85
C GLU A 95 -0.45 12.08 -1.35
N TRP A 96 -0.40 10.75 -1.32
CA TRP A 96 -1.55 9.90 -1.64
C TRP A 96 -2.15 9.39 -0.35
N ILE A 97 -3.47 9.27 -0.33
CA ILE A 97 -4.18 8.56 0.74
C ILE A 97 -3.62 7.13 0.84
N ALA A 98 -3.37 6.70 2.07
CA ALA A 98 -2.86 5.38 2.36
C ALA A 98 -3.93 4.53 3.05
N TYR A 99 -3.91 3.23 2.79
CA TYR A 99 -4.81 2.28 3.43
C TYR A 99 -4.03 1.17 4.12
N GLU A 100 -4.47 0.80 5.32
CA GLU A 100 -4.18 -0.48 5.94
C GLU A 100 -5.37 -1.42 5.74
N TRP A 101 -5.12 -2.67 5.37
CA TRP A 101 -6.16 -3.61 5.04
C TRP A 101 -5.85 -5.03 5.48
N TRP A 102 -6.79 -5.63 6.19
CA TRP A 102 -6.71 -7.01 6.70
C TRP A 102 -7.91 -7.82 6.18
N PRO A 103 -7.89 -8.26 4.90
CA PRO A 103 -9.00 -8.98 4.27
C PRO A 103 -9.41 -10.25 5.03
N GLY A 104 -8.45 -10.96 5.62
CA GLY A 104 -8.70 -12.16 6.41
C GLY A 104 -9.46 -11.91 7.72
N GLU A 105 -9.43 -10.67 8.24
CA GLU A 105 -10.14 -10.26 9.44
C GLU A 105 -11.53 -9.68 9.13
N GLY A 106 -11.90 -9.60 7.85
CA GLY A 106 -13.17 -8.99 7.40
C GLY A 106 -13.23 -7.48 7.62
N GLY A 107 -12.08 -6.81 7.72
CA GLY A 107 -11.98 -5.37 7.90
C GLY A 107 -12.15 -4.59 6.60
N ASP A 108 -12.73 -3.39 6.71
CA ASP A 108 -12.71 -2.37 5.67
C ASP A 108 -11.28 -1.84 5.45
N LEU A 109 -11.09 -1.05 4.39
CA LEU A 109 -9.86 -0.27 4.20
C LEU A 109 -9.78 0.82 5.28
N GLU A 110 -8.82 0.71 6.20
CA GLU A 110 -8.56 1.75 7.19
C GLU A 110 -7.76 2.89 6.55
N GLU A 111 -8.35 4.09 6.50
CA GLU A 111 -7.79 5.25 5.81
C GLU A 111 -6.79 6.03 6.68
N HIS A 112 -5.69 6.44 6.05
CA HIS A 112 -4.69 7.35 6.60
C HIS A 112 -4.39 8.47 5.60
N ASP A 113 -4.08 9.67 6.11
CA ASP A 113 -3.86 10.85 5.27
C ASP A 113 -2.68 10.66 4.29
N ASN A 114 -1.66 9.89 4.67
CA ASN A 114 -0.50 9.56 3.85
C ASN A 114 0.32 8.38 4.41
N PHE A 115 1.39 7.99 3.69
CA PHE A 115 2.32 6.95 4.11
C PHE A 115 2.99 7.22 5.47
N GLY A 116 3.33 8.48 5.77
CA GLY A 116 3.97 8.85 7.03
C GLY A 116 3.06 8.61 8.23
N ASP A 117 1.78 8.97 8.11
CA ASP A 117 0.78 8.75 9.15
C ASP A 117 0.51 7.27 9.37
N LEU A 118 0.46 6.48 8.29
CA LEU A 118 0.34 5.02 8.36
C LEU A 118 1.51 4.38 9.12
N VAL A 119 2.75 4.78 8.80
CA VAL A 119 3.96 4.33 9.52
C VAL A 119 3.91 4.72 11.00
N ALA A 120 3.56 5.97 11.30
CA ALA A 120 3.48 6.46 12.67
C ALA A 120 2.49 5.63 13.51
N ARG A 121 1.30 5.36 12.96
CA ARG A 121 0.27 4.54 13.62
C ARG A 121 0.73 3.11 13.87
N ALA A 122 1.38 2.48 12.88
CA ALA A 122 1.88 1.12 13.03
C ALA A 122 2.96 0.99 14.12
N VAL A 123 3.84 1.98 14.23
CA VAL A 123 4.88 2.04 15.28
C VAL A 123 4.25 2.24 16.67
N GLU A 124 3.26 3.12 16.79
CA GLU A 124 2.52 3.34 18.03
C GLU A 124 1.78 2.08 18.50
N ALA A 125 1.12 1.36 17.58
CA ALA A 125 0.39 0.12 17.90
C ALA A 125 1.30 -1.05 18.31
N SER A 126 2.61 -0.95 18.03
CA SER A 126 3.60 -1.99 18.33
C SER A 126 4.37 -1.76 19.64
N SER A 127 4.09 -0.65 20.36
CA SER A 127 4.76 -0.23 21.59
C SER A 127 4.02 -0.66 22.86
#